data_AF-A0AA43CWV7-F1
#
_entry.id   AF-A0AA43CWV7-F1
#
_cell.length_a   1.000
_cell.length_b   1.000
_cell.length_c   1.000
_cell.angle_alpha   90.00
_cell.angle_beta   90.00
_cell.angle_gamma   90.00
#
_symmetry.space_group_name_H-M   'P 1'
#
loop_
_entity.id
_entity.type
_entity.pdbx_description
1 polymer ?
#
loop_
_entity_poly.entity_id
_entity_poly.type
_entity_poly.pdbx_seq_one_letter_code
_entity_poly.pdbx_strand_id
1 'polypeptide(L)'
;MYENNYLQSLLLLAGLLLLPVTAIAVPGAVHDVHRLPANDEFQDTIENRCTICHTRGRVDKALGQEEDLDVLLQRMIERGAIISERDRNVLGTFWGSPLKAEEPSSPPTE
;
A
#
# COMPACT_ATOMS: atom_id res chain seq x y z
N MET A 1 21.07 9.16 -54.02
CA MET A 1 21.04 8.11 -52.98
C MET A 1 20.20 8.62 -51.80
N TYR A 2 18.87 8.64 -51.94
CA TYR A 2 17.92 9.14 -50.92
C TYR A 2 16.77 8.13 -50.69
N GLU A 3 16.97 6.86 -51.02
CA GLU A 3 15.93 5.81 -50.88
C GLU A 3 16.19 4.88 -49.68
N ASN A 4 17.41 4.86 -49.14
CA ASN A 4 17.80 3.93 -48.08
C ASN A 4 17.23 4.30 -46.70
N ASN A 5 17.08 5.61 -46.42
CA ASN A 5 16.61 6.09 -45.11
C ASN A 5 15.08 5.95 -44.93
N TYR A 6 14.32 5.97 -46.02
CA TYR A 6 12.86 5.82 -46.00
C TYR A 6 12.45 4.36 -45.75
N LEU A 7 13.12 3.39 -46.39
CA LEU A 7 12.88 1.96 -46.10
C LEU A 7 13.27 1.61 -44.65
N GLN A 8 14.37 2.17 -44.14
CA GLN A 8 14.82 1.93 -42.77
C GLN A 8 13.84 2.53 -41.74
N SER A 9 13.32 3.75 -41.99
CA SER A 9 12.28 4.35 -41.15
C SER A 9 10.95 3.58 -41.19
N LEU A 10 10.54 3.09 -42.36
CA LEU A 10 9.33 2.28 -42.51
C LEU A 10 9.42 0.94 -41.78
N LEU A 11 10.59 0.28 -41.81
CA LEU A 11 10.84 -0.97 -41.09
C LEU A 11 10.83 -0.77 -39.57
N LEU A 12 11.36 0.35 -39.06
CA LEU A 12 11.34 0.67 -37.64
C LEU A 12 9.92 0.98 -37.12
N LEU A 13 9.11 1.70 -37.90
CA LEU A 13 7.72 2.00 -37.58
C LEU A 13 6.83 0.74 -37.59
N ALA A 14 7.04 -0.17 -38.54
CA ALA A 14 6.32 -1.44 -38.61
C ALA A 14 6.69 -2.39 -37.45
N GLY A 15 7.96 -2.38 -37.02
CA GLY A 15 8.42 -3.19 -35.89
C GLY A 15 7.81 -2.78 -34.54
N LEU A 16 7.54 -1.49 -34.34
CA LEU A 16 6.93 -0.99 -33.11
C LEU A 16 5.43 -1.36 -32.98
N LEU A 17 4.76 -1.59 -34.12
CA LEU A 17 3.33 -1.90 -34.22
C LEU A 17 3.02 -3.39 -33.96
N LEU A 18 4.04 -4.25 -33.97
CA LEU A 18 3.93 -5.70 -33.78
C LEU A 18 4.34 -6.19 -32.38
N LEU A 19 4.59 -5.29 -31.42
CA LEU A 19 4.80 -5.70 -30.03
C LEU A 19 3.47 -6.22 -29.46
N PRO A 20 3.38 -7.52 -29.13
CA PRO A 20 2.18 -8.04 -28.48
C PRO A 20 2.17 -7.49 -27.06
N VAL A 21 1.27 -6.55 -26.78
CA VAL A 21 0.96 -6.14 -25.40
C VAL A 21 0.18 -7.30 -24.78
N THR A 22 0.87 -8.38 -24.40
CA THR A 22 0.28 -9.41 -23.56
C THR A 22 0.24 -8.87 -22.14
N ALA A 23 -0.77 -8.06 -21.86
CA ALA A 23 -1.19 -7.79 -20.50
C ALA A 23 -1.77 -9.09 -19.94
N ILE A 24 -0.94 -9.90 -19.29
CA ILE A 24 -1.40 -11.04 -18.51
C ILE A 24 -2.12 -10.45 -17.30
N ALA A 25 -3.45 -10.35 -17.39
CA ALA A 25 -4.28 -10.05 -16.23
C ALA A 25 -4.26 -11.27 -15.31
N VAL A 26 -3.47 -11.23 -14.24
CA VAL A 26 -3.50 -12.23 -13.17
C VAL A 26 -4.81 -12.01 -12.40
N PRO A 27 -5.80 -12.93 -12.49
CA PRO A 27 -7.05 -12.78 -11.76
C PRO A 27 -6.74 -13.00 -10.27
N GLY A 28 -6.94 -11.97 -9.44
CA GLY A 28 -6.77 -12.05 -7.98
C GLY A 28 -5.65 -11.18 -7.41
N ALA A 29 -4.83 -10.56 -8.24
CA ALA A 29 -3.96 -9.47 -7.79
C ALA A 29 -4.80 -8.19 -7.67
N VAL A 30 -5.65 -8.11 -6.64
CA VAL A 30 -5.93 -6.81 -6.04
C VAL A 30 -4.59 -6.39 -5.46
N HIS A 31 -3.77 -5.72 -6.26
CA HIS A 31 -2.54 -5.11 -5.81
C HIS A 31 -2.93 -4.02 -4.83
N ASP A 32 -3.17 -4.41 -3.58
CA ASP A 32 -3.26 -3.46 -2.49
C ASP A 32 -1.84 -2.92 -2.29
N VAL A 33 -1.62 -1.71 -2.81
CA VAL A 33 -0.35 -0.98 -2.78
C VAL A 33 0.16 -0.82 -1.33
N HIS A 34 -0.71 -1.03 -0.33
CA HIS A 34 -0.40 -0.88 1.08
C HIS A 34 -0.01 -2.20 1.76
N ARG A 35 -0.08 -3.34 1.07
CA ARG A 35 0.39 -4.63 1.62
C ARG A 35 1.91 -4.70 1.50
N LEU A 36 2.59 -4.42 2.61
CA LEU A 36 4.03 -4.54 2.73
C LEU A 36 4.37 -5.96 3.21
N PRO A 37 5.57 -6.49 2.91
CA PRO A 37 6.04 -7.72 3.54
C PRO A 37 5.94 -7.58 5.06
N ALA A 38 5.33 -8.55 5.73
CA ALA A 38 5.14 -8.60 7.18
C ALA A 38 4.16 -7.58 7.81
N ASN A 39 3.19 -7.03 7.07
CA ASN A 39 2.10 -6.23 7.66
C ASN A 39 0.71 -6.91 7.61
N ASP A 40 0.65 -8.23 7.47
CA ASP A 40 -0.62 -8.95 7.32
C ASP A 40 -1.58 -8.74 8.50
N GLU A 41 -1.08 -8.77 9.74
CA GLU A 41 -1.91 -8.51 10.93
C GLU A 41 -2.48 -7.08 10.94
N PHE A 42 -1.72 -6.11 10.43
CA PHE A 42 -2.18 -4.75 10.26
C PHE A 42 -3.27 -4.66 9.19
N GLN A 43 -3.08 -5.30 8.03
CA GLN A 43 -4.09 -5.34 6.99
C GLN A 43 -5.38 -6.01 7.47
N ASP A 44 -5.26 -7.12 8.17
CA ASP A 44 -6.39 -7.83 8.76
C ASP A 44 -7.10 -6.98 9.81
N THR A 45 -6.36 -6.19 10.61
CA THR A 45 -6.95 -5.26 11.56
C THR A 45 -7.74 -4.16 10.85
N ILE A 46 -7.20 -3.58 9.77
CA ILE A 46 -7.91 -2.57 8.98
C ILE A 46 -9.20 -3.15 8.40
N GLU A 47 -9.13 -4.31 7.75
CA GLU A 47 -10.30 -4.94 7.14
C GLU A 47 -11.35 -5.39 8.16
N ASN A 48 -10.93 -5.91 9.31
CA ASN A 48 -11.88 -6.43 10.28
C ASN A 48 -12.40 -5.38 11.26
N ARG A 49 -11.78 -4.20 11.37
CA ARG A 49 -12.17 -3.17 12.34
C ARG A 49 -12.60 -1.87 11.69
N CYS A 50 -11.80 -1.38 10.74
CA CYS A 50 -11.98 -0.04 10.19
C CYS A 50 -12.95 -0.04 9.00
N THR A 51 -12.96 -1.11 8.19
CA THR A 51 -13.84 -1.17 7.00
C THR A 51 -15.28 -1.62 7.30
N ILE A 52 -15.59 -2.00 8.54
CA ILE A 52 -16.97 -2.25 8.99
C ILE A 52 -17.84 -1.00 8.79
N CYS A 53 -17.31 0.19 9.09
CA CYS A 53 -18.05 1.46 9.05
C CYS A 53 -17.53 2.44 7.99
N HIS A 54 -16.37 2.17 7.39
CA HIS A 54 -15.71 3.07 6.44
C HIS A 54 -15.29 2.33 5.18
N THR A 55 -15.13 3.06 4.08
CA THR A 55 -14.51 2.48 2.89
C THR A 55 -13.01 2.36 3.09
N ARG A 56 -12.37 1.38 2.44
CA ARG A 56 -10.92 1.20 2.52
C ARG A 56 -10.15 2.47 2.16
N GLY A 57 -10.51 3.13 1.06
CA GLY A 57 -9.87 4.39 0.65
C GLY A 57 -10.04 5.55 1.65
N ARG A 58 -11.11 5.56 2.47
CA ARG A 58 -11.23 6.55 3.55
C ARG A 58 -10.25 6.24 4.69
N VAL A 59 -10.04 4.97 4.99
CA VAL A 59 -9.07 4.52 6.00
C VAL A 59 -7.64 4.80 5.54
N ASP A 60 -7.31 4.49 4.27
CA ASP A 60 -5.99 4.79 3.69
C ASP A 60 -5.68 6.28 3.73
N LYS A 61 -6.68 7.12 3.44
CA LYS A 61 -6.53 8.57 3.58
C LYS A 61 -6.22 8.97 5.02
N ALA A 62 -6.90 8.37 6.01
CA ALA A 62 -6.68 8.65 7.43
C ALA A 62 -5.26 8.25 7.88
N LEU A 63 -4.74 7.12 7.40
CA LEU A 63 -3.37 6.66 7.68
C LEU A 63 -2.32 7.69 7.23
N GLY A 64 -2.55 8.39 6.13
CA GLY A 64 -1.66 9.42 5.60
C GLY A 64 -1.83 10.82 6.20
N GLN A 65 -2.77 11.05 7.14
CA GLN A 65 -3.00 12.39 7.70
C GLN A 65 -2.16 12.71 8.94
N GLU A 66 -1.35 11.76 9.43
CA GLU A 66 -0.48 11.92 10.61
C GLU A 66 -1.20 12.49 11.84
N GLU A 67 -2.51 12.29 11.95
CA GLU A 67 -3.28 12.67 13.14
C GLU A 67 -2.82 11.83 14.34
N ASP A 68 -3.01 12.31 15.56
CA ASP A 68 -2.83 11.47 16.75
C ASP A 68 -3.78 10.25 16.70
N LEU A 69 -3.20 9.04 16.69
CA LEU A 69 -3.95 7.80 16.55
C LEU A 69 -4.96 7.61 17.68
N ASP A 70 -4.56 7.91 18.91
CA ASP A 70 -5.41 7.66 20.08
C ASP A 70 -6.62 8.59 20.08
N VAL A 71 -6.43 9.86 19.71
CA VAL A 71 -7.53 10.81 19.52
C VAL A 71 -8.48 10.33 18.42
N LEU A 72 -7.94 9.83 17.30
CA LEU A 72 -8.77 9.29 16.22
C LEU A 72 -9.57 8.06 16.69
N LEU A 73 -8.90 7.08 17.29
CA LEU A 73 -9.52 5.84 17.75
C LEU A 73 -10.56 6.10 18.83
N GLN A 74 -10.32 7.05 19.72
CA GLN A 74 -11.29 7.47 20.73
C GLN A 74 -12.59 7.96 20.08
N ARG A 75 -12.49 8.80 19.04
CA ARG A 75 -13.66 9.24 18.27
C ARG A 75 -14.36 8.10 17.53
N MET A 76 -13.64 7.05 17.13
CA MET A 76 -14.25 5.87 16.52
C MET A 76 -14.98 5.02 17.57
N ILE A 77 -14.42 4.88 18.76
CA ILE A 77 -15.04 4.17 19.89
C ILE A 77 -16.31 4.88 20.35
N GLU A 78 -16.29 6.21 20.45
CA GLU A 78 -17.49 7.02 20.72
C GLU A 78 -18.59 6.83 19.67
N ARG A 79 -18.22 6.43 18.45
CA ARG A 79 -19.14 6.10 17.35
C ARG A 79 -19.48 4.62 17.26
N GLY A 80 -19.06 3.81 18.23
CA GLY A 80 -19.39 2.39 18.36
C GLY A 80 -18.34 1.41 17.84
N ALA A 81 -17.13 1.87 17.50
CA ALA A 81 -16.05 0.95 17.13
C ALA A 81 -15.59 0.12 18.34
N ILE A 82 -15.39 -1.18 18.13
CA ILE A 82 -14.84 -2.10 19.12
C ILE A 82 -13.37 -2.34 18.76
N ILE A 83 -12.47 -1.71 19.53
CA ILE A 83 -11.02 -1.77 19.31
C ILE A 83 -10.36 -2.33 20.58
N SER A 84 -9.74 -3.50 20.48
CA SER A 84 -8.99 -4.10 21.60
C SER A 84 -7.63 -3.42 21.79
N GLU A 85 -6.95 -3.72 22.90
CA GLU A 85 -5.57 -3.27 23.12
C GLU A 85 -4.61 -3.83 22.05
N ARG A 86 -4.83 -5.08 21.60
CA ARG A 86 -4.06 -5.68 20.50
C ARG A 86 -4.26 -4.90 19.20
N ASP A 87 -5.51 -4.64 18.82
CA ASP A 87 -5.81 -3.88 17.59
C ASP A 87 -5.14 -2.50 17.64
N ARG A 88 -5.18 -1.83 18.80
CA ARG A 88 -4.50 -0.55 19.05
C ARG A 88 -2.99 -0.62 18.80
N ASN A 89 -2.32 -1.63 19.36
CA ASN A 89 -0.87 -1.81 19.21
C ASN A 89 -0.49 -2.04 17.73
N VAL A 90 -1.24 -2.92 17.05
CA VAL A 90 -1.03 -3.21 15.64
C VAL A 90 -1.20 -1.95 14.79
N LEU A 91 -2.28 -1.18 15.02
CA LEU A 91 -2.52 0.07 14.30
C LEU A 91 -1.42 1.10 14.57
N GLY A 92 -0.96 1.21 15.82
CA GLY A 92 0.10 2.14 16.23
C GLY A 92 1.46 1.86 15.58
N THR A 93 1.78 0.58 15.34
CA THR A 93 3.06 0.18 14.73
C THR A 93 3.26 0.78 13.33
N PHE A 94 2.17 0.99 12.58
CA PHE A 94 2.23 1.46 11.18
C PHE A 94 1.60 2.84 10.97
N TRP A 95 1.28 3.57 12.04
CA TRP A 95 0.57 4.85 11.97
C TRP A 95 1.48 6.05 11.67
N GLY A 96 1.00 7.00 10.86
CA GLY A 96 1.70 8.25 10.53
C GLY A 96 2.86 8.10 9.54
N SER A 97 3.76 7.13 9.75
CA SER A 97 4.75 6.68 8.75
C SER A 97 5.47 5.41 9.22
N PRO A 98 5.25 4.24 8.59
CA PRO A 98 5.80 2.95 9.04
C PRO A 98 7.32 2.76 8.86
N LEU A 99 8.05 3.79 8.40
CA LEU A 99 9.48 3.70 8.04
C LEU A 99 10.43 4.46 8.97
N LYS A 100 10.02 4.79 10.20
CA LYS A 100 10.99 5.26 11.20
C LYS A 100 11.78 4.04 11.70
N ALA A 101 12.76 3.60 10.92
CA ALA A 101 13.73 2.59 11.33
C ALA A 101 14.37 3.04 12.65
N GLU A 102 14.02 2.37 13.75
CA GLU A 102 14.86 2.38 14.93
C GLU A 102 16.15 1.66 14.54
N GLU A 103 17.24 2.42 14.41
CA GLU A 103 18.60 1.90 14.40
C GLU A 103 18.72 0.88 15.56
N PRO A 104 19.11 -0.39 15.30
CA PRO A 104 19.21 -1.37 16.37
C PRO A 104 20.26 -0.91 17.38
N SER A 105 19.81 -0.52 18.57
CA SER A 105 20.68 -0.32 19.72
C SER A 105 21.50 -1.59 19.93
N SER A 106 22.81 -1.44 19.90
CA SER A 106 23.81 -2.50 19.90
C SER A 106 23.56 -3.57 20.98
N PRO A 107 23.86 -4.86 20.72
CA PRO A 107 23.62 -5.92 21.69
C PRO A 107 24.51 -5.74 22.94
N PRO A 108 24.06 -6.16 24.13
CA PRO A 108 24.89 -6.17 25.34
C PRO A 108 26.12 -7.05 25.11
N THR A 109 27.28 -6.51 25.44
CA THR A 109 28.53 -7.26 25.49
C THR A 109 28.51 -8.07 26.79
N GLU A 110 28.51 -9.40 26.69
CA GLU A 110 28.85 -10.32 27.78
C GLU A 110 30.10 -11.10 27.42
#